data_AF-A0A1M5VPD3-F1
#
_entry.id   AF-A0A1M5VPD3-F1
#
_cell.length_a   1.000
_cell.length_b   1.000
_cell.length_c   1.000
_cell.angle_alpha   90.00
_cell.angle_beta   90.00
_cell.angle_gamma   90.00
#
_symmetry.space_group_name_H-M   'P 1'
#
loop_
_entity.id
_entity.type
_entity.pdbx_description
1 polymer ?
#
loop_
_entity_poly.entity_id
_entity_poly.type
_entity_poly.pdbx_seq_one_letter_code
_entity_poly.pdbx_strand_id
1 'polypeptide(L)'
;MLESSFGLGFFLKRPKIESKEWIVYFRITVDGIRKESSTKRKWDNTRWDQRFERAVGSKEDAKSLNFFLDSLTLKINEIKTEMMYSGKTITAEKIMDEVLGRTAPKIKVLEEFQKHNDEMEALLGKGYAKGTLDRFTITKNHLTAFIKFKLKKHDLEFADLNLEFVKDFEFYLRTVRDCSNNTTLKYIANFKKIVIRAIDKELITKDPFKNFKGRKTKLVKKPLTAQELYELESHYFTTDRLNVVRDVFVFQCYTGLAYIDAYQLKKTDIKEGIDGNLWIIVKTGDIDHLISIQSDHLFSV
;
A
#
# COMPACT_ATOMS: atom_id res chain seq x y z
N MET A 1 21.92 -11.56 29.14
CA MET A 1 22.11 -10.22 28.55
C MET A 1 22.55 -9.31 29.67
N LEU A 2 23.74 -8.71 29.60
CA LEU A 2 24.19 -7.73 30.59
C LEU A 2 23.16 -6.59 30.65
N GLU A 3 22.71 -6.26 31.87
CA GLU A 3 21.74 -5.18 32.08
C GLU A 3 22.30 -3.88 31.51
N SER A 4 21.71 -3.37 30.42
CA SER A 4 21.99 -2.00 29.97
C SER A 4 21.79 -1.05 31.14
N SER A 5 22.81 -0.22 31.41
CA SER A 5 22.72 0.77 32.47
C SER A 5 21.57 1.73 32.16
N PHE A 6 20.62 1.86 33.08
CA PHE A 6 19.42 2.69 32.89
C PHE A 6 19.33 3.74 34.00
N GLY A 7 19.15 5.00 33.61
CA GLY A 7 18.87 6.09 34.53
C GLY A 7 17.66 6.88 34.08
N LEU A 8 16.73 7.14 34.99
CA LEU A 8 15.66 8.12 34.83
C LEU A 8 15.85 9.20 35.89
N GLY A 9 15.75 10.46 35.50
CA GLY A 9 15.72 11.55 36.48
C GLY A 9 14.93 12.77 36.05
N PHE A 10 14.51 13.56 37.02
CA PHE A 10 13.74 14.80 36.83
C PHE A 10 14.52 16.03 37.27
N PHE A 11 14.36 17.13 36.53
CA PHE A 11 15.03 18.38 36.85
C PHE A 11 14.27 19.57 36.27
N LEU A 12 14.50 20.75 36.83
CA LEU A 12 13.93 21.99 36.28
C LEU A 12 14.87 22.59 35.23
N LYS A 13 14.30 23.03 34.11
CA LYS A 13 15.04 23.76 33.08
C LYS A 13 14.67 25.24 33.12
N ARG A 14 15.68 26.08 33.33
CA ARG A 14 15.53 27.54 33.41
C ARG A 14 15.01 28.12 32.08
N PRO A 15 13.95 28.94 32.10
CA PRO A 15 13.47 29.66 30.91
C PRO A 15 14.44 30.78 30.48
N LYS A 16 14.35 31.21 29.22
CA LYS A 16 15.16 32.33 28.70
C LYS A 16 14.79 33.68 29.33
N ILE A 17 13.51 33.86 29.65
CA ILE A 17 12.98 35.04 30.34
C ILE A 17 12.96 34.74 31.84
N GLU A 18 13.35 35.71 32.66
CA GLU A 18 13.36 35.56 34.10
C GLU A 18 11.95 35.25 34.64
N SER A 19 11.83 34.11 35.31
CA SER A 19 10.57 33.65 35.92
C SER A 19 10.88 32.71 37.08
N LYS A 20 10.02 32.77 38.11
CA LYS A 20 10.03 31.80 39.21
C LYS A 20 9.52 30.43 38.77
N GLU A 21 8.72 30.37 37.73
CA GLU A 21 8.19 29.13 37.17
C GLU A 21 9.09 28.56 36.08
N TRP A 22 9.65 27.38 36.34
CA TRP A 22 10.49 26.63 35.39
C TRP A 22 9.74 25.40 34.90
N ILE A 23 10.13 24.86 33.75
CA ILE A 23 9.50 23.63 33.23
C ILE A 23 10.23 22.42 33.81
N VAL A 24 9.46 21.44 34.29
CA VAL A 24 9.97 20.14 34.73
C VAL A 24 10.31 19.31 33.49
N TYR A 25 11.55 18.85 33.41
CA TYR A 25 12.06 17.94 32.40
C TYR A 25 12.31 16.57 33.02
N PHE A 26 12.27 15.55 32.16
CA PHE A 26 12.76 14.22 32.49
C PHE A 26 13.90 13.83 31.55
N ARG A 27 14.84 13.05 32.06
CA ARG A 27 16.01 12.54 31.34
C ARG A 27 16.01 11.02 31.41
N ILE A 28 16.15 10.38 30.26
CA ILE A 28 16.41 8.95 30.15
C ILE A 28 17.86 8.77 29.73
N THR A 29 18.58 7.90 30.43
CA THR A 29 19.96 7.51 30.14
C THR A 29 20.00 6.01 29.91
N VAL A 30 20.54 5.59 28.78
CA VAL A 30 20.80 4.17 28.48
C VAL A 30 22.23 4.06 27.99
N ASP A 31 23.04 3.24 28.66
CA ASP A 31 24.45 2.98 28.28
C ASP A 31 25.25 4.28 28.08
N GLY A 32 25.08 5.21 29.01
CA GLY A 32 25.73 6.53 29.02
C GLY A 32 25.09 7.58 28.09
N ILE A 33 24.23 7.18 27.15
CA ILE A 33 23.57 8.09 26.20
C ILE A 33 22.32 8.70 26.84
N ARG A 34 22.27 10.03 26.91
CA ARG A 34 21.19 10.82 27.55
C ARG A 34 20.24 11.41 26.51
N LYS A 35 18.94 11.31 26.75
CA LYS A 35 17.88 12.04 26.03
C LYS A 35 16.95 12.71 27.03
N GLU A 36 16.54 13.94 26.74
CA GLU A 36 15.72 14.76 27.63
C GLU A 36 14.46 15.25 26.92
N SER A 37 13.36 15.36 27.67
CA SER A 37 12.14 15.98 27.15
C SER A 37 11.37 16.71 28.25
N SER A 38 10.57 17.68 27.82
CA SER A 38 9.74 18.50 28.70
C SER A 38 8.48 17.72 29.09
N THR A 39 8.15 17.70 30.38
CA THR A 39 6.85 17.22 30.86
C THR A 39 5.70 18.19 30.56
N LYS A 40 6.03 19.42 30.14
CA LYS A 40 5.14 20.57 29.95
C LYS A 40 4.51 21.08 31.26
N ARG A 41 4.87 20.52 32.42
CA ARG A 41 4.48 21.03 33.74
C ARG A 41 5.45 22.13 34.16
N LYS A 42 4.89 23.24 34.63
CA LYS A 42 5.66 24.31 35.27
C LYS A 42 5.68 24.10 36.77
N TRP A 43 6.74 24.55 37.41
CA TRP A 43 6.90 24.49 38.85
C TRP A 43 7.76 25.65 39.37
N ASP A 44 7.50 26.08 40.60
CA ASP A 44 8.29 27.10 41.28
C ASP A 44 9.68 26.55 41.62
N ASN A 45 10.74 27.20 41.12
CA ASN A 45 12.11 26.76 41.32
C ASN A 45 12.54 26.74 42.79
N THR A 46 11.90 27.55 43.65
CA THR A 46 12.20 27.62 45.09
C THR A 46 11.57 26.46 45.86
N ARG A 47 10.63 25.74 45.24
CA ARG A 47 9.88 24.62 45.83
C ARG A 47 10.25 23.30 45.16
N TRP A 48 11.45 23.18 44.62
CA TRP A 48 11.96 21.96 43.98
C TRP A 48 13.19 21.44 44.71
N ASP A 49 13.18 20.16 45.03
CA ASP A 49 14.36 19.48 45.55
C ASP A 49 15.03 18.72 44.41
N GLN A 50 16.21 19.16 43.98
CA GLN A 50 16.95 18.50 42.90
C GLN A 50 17.63 17.19 43.33
N ARG A 51 17.86 16.99 44.63
CA ARG A 51 18.44 15.74 45.14
C ARG A 51 17.39 14.62 45.14
N PHE A 52 16.16 14.94 45.51
CA PHE A 52 15.03 14.00 45.45
C PHE A 52 14.29 14.04 44.11
N GLU A 53 14.57 15.04 43.27
CA GLU A 53 13.93 15.24 41.98
C GLU A 53 12.40 15.35 42.08
N ARG A 54 11.95 16.11 43.09
CA ARG A 54 10.53 16.20 43.47
C ARG A 54 10.14 17.61 43.90
N ALA A 55 8.85 17.88 43.83
CA ALA A 55 8.25 19.07 44.40
C ALA A 55 8.24 18.99 45.94
N VAL A 56 8.57 20.12 46.59
CA VAL A 56 8.59 20.27 48.04
C VAL A 56 7.32 20.94 48.54
N GLY A 57 6.80 20.42 49.65
CA GLY A 57 5.65 20.98 50.38
C GLY A 57 4.48 20.00 50.51
N SER A 58 3.57 20.31 51.43
CA SER A 58 2.40 19.47 51.76
C SER A 58 1.11 19.90 51.05
N LYS A 59 1.17 20.96 50.25
CA LYS A 59 0.02 21.50 49.48
C LYS A 59 -0.36 20.57 48.33
N GLU A 60 -1.62 20.69 47.90
CA GLU A 60 -2.19 19.81 46.87
C GLU A 60 -1.51 19.94 45.50
N ASP A 61 -1.00 21.13 45.16
CA ASP A 61 -0.22 21.35 43.93
C ASP A 61 1.06 20.49 43.88
N ALA A 62 1.78 20.39 45.01
CA ALA A 62 3.01 19.60 45.13
C ALA A 62 2.72 18.10 45.11
N LYS A 63 1.66 17.67 45.81
CA LYS A 63 1.19 16.28 45.76
C LYS A 63 0.80 15.87 44.34
N SER A 64 0.05 16.72 43.64
CA SER A 64 -0.41 16.47 42.26
C SER A 64 0.77 16.36 41.28
N LEU A 65 1.76 17.25 41.38
CA LEU A 65 2.96 17.15 40.54
C LEU A 65 3.74 15.87 40.84
N ASN A 66 4.00 15.55 42.11
CA ASN A 66 4.74 14.34 42.48
C ASN A 66 4.02 13.07 42.01
N PHE A 67 2.70 12.99 42.17
CA PHE A 67 1.90 11.88 41.64
C PHE A 67 2.03 11.72 40.12
N PHE A 68 2.06 12.85 39.38
CA PHE A 68 2.31 12.82 37.94
C PHE A 68 3.71 12.30 37.60
N LEU A 69 4.76 12.71 38.35
CA LEU A 69 6.13 12.23 38.14
C LEU A 69 6.26 10.73 38.45
N ASP A 70 5.58 10.24 39.48
CA ASP A 70 5.53 8.81 39.82
C ASP A 70 4.80 8.01 38.73
N SER A 71 3.67 8.53 38.24
CA SER A 71 2.93 7.92 37.11
C SER A 71 3.76 7.84 35.84
N LEU A 72 4.53 8.91 35.54
CA LEU A 72 5.44 8.94 34.40
C LEU A 72 6.59 7.95 34.57
N THR A 73 7.12 7.82 35.79
CA THR A 73 8.15 6.83 36.14
C THR A 73 7.64 5.40 35.90
N LEU A 74 6.43 5.09 36.37
CA LEU A 74 5.80 3.79 36.17
C LEU A 74 5.66 3.48 34.67
N LYS A 75 5.10 4.40 33.88
CA LYS A 75 4.94 4.23 32.43
C LYS A 75 6.27 3.98 31.70
N ILE A 76 7.33 4.72 32.06
CA ILE A 76 8.66 4.54 31.45
C ILE A 76 9.23 3.15 31.76
N ASN A 77 9.04 2.68 33.00
CA ASN A 77 9.50 1.35 33.41
C ASN A 77 8.70 0.23 32.73
N GLU A 78 7.39 0.40 32.54
CA GLU A 78 6.55 -0.54 31.77
C GLU A 78 7.06 -0.67 30.33
N ILE A 79 7.28 0.46 29.64
CA ILE A 79 7.84 0.49 28.27
C ILE A 79 9.19 -0.23 28.21
N LYS A 80 10.11 0.07 29.13
CA LYS A 80 11.42 -0.59 29.21
C LYS A 80 11.27 -2.11 29.38
N THR A 81 10.35 -2.52 30.25
CA THR A 81 10.09 -3.93 30.56
C THR A 81 9.51 -4.65 29.34
N GLU A 82 8.57 -4.04 28.63
CA GLU A 82 8.02 -4.58 27.37
C GLU A 82 9.10 -4.71 26.29
N MET A 83 9.96 -3.70 26.12
CA MET A 83 11.08 -3.75 25.19
C MET A 83 12.05 -4.89 25.51
N MET A 84 12.31 -5.13 26.80
CA MET A 84 13.15 -6.24 27.26
C MET A 84 12.53 -7.60 26.91
N TYR A 85 11.24 -7.81 27.21
CA TYR A 85 10.55 -9.06 26.92
C TYR A 85 10.36 -9.33 25.43
N SER A 86 10.19 -8.28 24.61
CA SER A 86 10.06 -8.39 23.15
C SER A 86 11.40 -8.56 22.42
N GLY A 87 12.53 -8.58 23.14
CA GLY A 87 13.86 -8.69 22.53
C GLY A 87 14.27 -7.46 21.70
N LYS A 88 13.57 -6.33 21.84
CA LYS A 88 13.90 -5.08 21.14
C LYS A 88 15.15 -4.46 21.76
N THR A 89 15.98 -3.86 20.92
CA THR A 89 17.14 -3.08 21.42
C THR A 89 16.66 -1.89 22.25
N ILE A 90 17.12 -1.84 23.50
CA ILE A 90 16.80 -0.77 24.46
C ILE A 90 17.76 0.39 24.22
N THR A 91 17.24 1.54 23.81
CA THR A 91 18.01 2.80 23.69
C THR A 91 17.23 3.94 24.32
N ALA A 92 17.93 4.97 24.79
CA ALA A 92 17.30 6.15 25.38
C ALA A 92 16.36 6.86 24.39
N GLU A 93 16.69 6.82 23.09
CA GLU A 93 15.86 7.38 22.02
C GLU A 93 14.56 6.61 21.82
N LYS A 94 14.62 5.28 21.72
CA LYS A 94 13.43 4.45 21.53
C LYS A 94 12.46 4.55 22.70
N ILE A 95 12.97 4.51 23.94
CA ILE A 95 12.13 4.69 25.13
C ILE A 95 11.52 6.10 25.12
N MET A 96 12.31 7.13 24.79
CA MET A 96 11.79 8.51 24.68
C MET A 96 10.70 8.62 23.62
N ASP A 97 10.86 7.98 22.47
CA ASP A 97 9.87 7.99 21.41
C ASP A 97 8.58 7.27 21.85
N GLU A 98 8.65 6.13 22.55
CA GLU A 98 7.47 5.43 23.08
C GLU A 98 6.73 6.31 24.11
N VAL A 99 7.47 6.94 25.01
CA VAL A 99 6.90 7.83 26.05
C VAL A 99 6.16 9.01 25.41
N LEU A 100 6.74 9.58 24.35
CA LEU A 100 6.20 10.72 23.62
C LEU A 100 5.18 10.34 22.52
N GLY A 101 4.90 9.05 22.33
CA GLY A 101 3.98 8.56 21.29
C GLY A 101 4.51 8.78 19.87
N ARG A 102 5.83 8.73 19.68
CA ARG A 102 6.53 8.90 18.39
C ARG A 102 6.92 7.58 17.74
N THR A 103 6.42 6.45 18.25
CA THR A 103 6.86 5.10 17.91
C THR A 103 6.13 4.38 16.80
N ALA A 104 5.02 4.93 16.30
CA ALA A 104 4.57 4.56 14.98
C ALA A 104 5.48 5.25 13.96
N PRO A 105 6.15 4.51 13.06
CA PRO A 105 6.61 5.13 11.82
C PRO A 105 5.39 5.85 11.23
N LYS A 106 5.49 7.16 11.02
CA LYS A 106 4.45 7.93 10.31
C LYS A 106 4.48 7.58 8.82
N ILE A 107 4.59 6.30 8.50
CA ILE A 107 4.63 5.82 7.14
C ILE A 107 3.22 5.92 6.62
N LYS A 108 3.13 6.61 5.49
CA LYS A 108 1.87 6.93 4.88
C LYS A 108 1.56 5.95 3.76
N VAL A 109 0.27 5.76 3.53
CA VAL A 109 -0.26 4.78 2.59
C VAL A 109 0.14 5.14 1.17
N LEU A 110 -0.01 6.40 0.74
CA LEU A 110 0.32 6.79 -0.64
C LEU A 110 1.83 6.85 -0.89
N GLU A 111 2.63 7.12 0.14
CA GLU A 111 4.09 7.05 0.08
C GLU A 111 4.57 5.62 -0.19
N GLU A 112 4.10 4.64 0.61
CA GLU A 112 4.44 3.23 0.39
C GLU A 112 3.89 2.71 -0.94
N PHE A 113 2.71 3.20 -1.37
CA PHE A 113 2.19 2.94 -2.71
C PHE A 113 3.12 3.47 -3.81
N GLN A 114 3.65 4.69 -3.67
CA GLN A 114 4.61 5.25 -4.65
C GLN A 114 5.86 4.38 -4.73
N LYS A 115 6.44 4.03 -3.58
CA LYS A 115 7.64 3.19 -3.52
C LYS A 115 7.42 1.85 -4.23
N HIS A 116 6.25 1.25 -4.06
CA HIS A 116 5.90 0.03 -4.80
C HIS A 116 5.86 0.26 -6.32
N ASN A 117 5.26 1.35 -6.78
CA ASN A 117 5.19 1.68 -8.20
C ASN A 117 6.57 1.97 -8.80
N ASP A 118 7.45 2.68 -8.08
CA ASP A 118 8.82 2.98 -8.51
C ASP A 118 9.64 1.68 -8.69
N GLU A 119 9.51 0.74 -7.74
CA GLU A 119 10.15 -0.58 -7.82
C GLU A 119 9.60 -1.40 -9.01
N MET A 120 8.29 -1.34 -9.27
CA MET A 120 7.69 -1.98 -10.44
C MET A 120 8.17 -1.36 -11.76
N GLU A 121 8.30 -0.03 -11.80
CA GLU A 121 8.79 0.69 -12.97
C GLU A 121 10.24 0.31 -13.31
N ALA A 122 11.10 0.21 -12.30
CA ALA A 122 12.48 -0.26 -12.47
C ALA A 122 12.58 -1.70 -13.01
N LEU A 123 11.53 -2.50 -12.86
CA LEU A 123 11.44 -3.89 -13.30
C LEU A 123 10.60 -4.09 -14.58
N LEU A 124 10.25 -3.01 -15.29
CA LEU A 124 9.56 -3.11 -16.57
C LEU A 124 10.40 -3.90 -17.58
N GLY A 125 9.77 -4.87 -18.24
CA GLY A 125 10.45 -5.77 -19.17
C GLY A 125 11.32 -6.86 -18.51
N LYS A 126 11.43 -6.88 -17.18
CA LYS A 126 12.16 -7.89 -16.39
C LYS A 126 11.25 -8.65 -15.41
N GLY A 127 9.98 -8.83 -15.80
CA GLY A 127 8.97 -9.51 -14.98
C GLY A 127 7.68 -8.73 -14.78
N TYR A 128 7.67 -7.41 -15.04
CA TYR A 128 6.45 -6.62 -15.05
C TYR A 128 6.11 -6.07 -16.43
N ALA A 129 4.84 -6.25 -16.80
CA ALA A 129 4.24 -5.63 -17.98
C ALA A 129 3.76 -4.21 -17.66
N LYS A 130 3.88 -3.29 -18.63
CA LYS A 130 3.47 -1.89 -18.49
C LYS A 130 2.01 -1.73 -18.04
N GLY A 131 1.11 -2.52 -18.61
CA GLY A 131 -0.32 -2.49 -18.26
C GLY A 131 -0.60 -2.88 -16.79
N THR A 132 0.30 -3.61 -16.13
CA THR A 132 0.17 -3.88 -14.69
C THR A 132 0.55 -2.64 -13.87
N LEU A 133 1.67 -1.98 -14.19
CA LEU A 133 2.08 -0.72 -13.55
C LEU A 133 1.02 0.37 -13.72
N ASP A 134 0.42 0.49 -14.90
CA ASP A 134 -0.62 1.48 -15.17
C ASP A 134 -1.84 1.28 -14.25
N ARG A 135 -2.23 0.02 -14.00
CA ARG A 135 -3.33 -0.30 -13.08
C ARG A 135 -3.01 0.08 -11.63
N PHE A 136 -1.79 -0.15 -11.16
CA PHE A 136 -1.37 0.28 -9.82
C PHE A 136 -1.31 1.82 -9.73
N THR A 137 -0.82 2.49 -10.76
CA THR A 137 -0.80 3.96 -10.85
C THR A 137 -2.21 4.55 -10.80
N ILE A 138 -3.15 4.01 -11.58
CA ILE A 138 -4.56 4.41 -11.56
C ILE A 138 -5.18 4.17 -10.18
N THR A 139 -4.90 3.02 -9.56
CA THR A 139 -5.39 2.71 -8.20
C THR A 139 -4.90 3.75 -7.19
N LYS A 140 -3.61 4.09 -7.22
CA LYS A 140 -3.02 5.11 -6.36
C LYS A 140 -3.71 6.47 -6.58
N ASN A 141 -3.97 6.85 -7.83
CA ASN A 141 -4.63 8.11 -8.15
C ASN A 141 -6.07 8.15 -7.60
N HIS A 142 -6.82 7.06 -7.71
CA HIS A 142 -8.15 6.96 -7.10
C HIS A 142 -8.09 7.05 -5.58
N LEU A 143 -7.15 6.35 -4.95
CA LEU A 143 -6.97 6.40 -3.50
C LEU A 143 -6.59 7.81 -3.02
N THR A 144 -5.70 8.49 -3.76
CA THR A 144 -5.31 9.89 -3.50
C THR A 144 -6.52 10.82 -3.58
N ALA A 145 -7.33 10.69 -4.64
CA ALA A 145 -8.55 11.48 -4.80
C ALA A 145 -9.57 11.20 -3.69
N PHE A 146 -9.72 9.94 -3.28
CA PHE A 146 -10.60 9.54 -2.19
C PHE A 146 -10.16 10.12 -0.83
N ILE A 147 -8.87 10.01 -0.49
CA ILE A 147 -8.32 10.56 0.76
C ILE A 147 -8.57 12.08 0.82
N LYS A 148 -8.30 12.79 -0.28
CA LYS A 148 -8.59 14.22 -0.38
C LYS A 148 -10.08 14.52 -0.28
N PHE A 149 -10.94 13.70 -0.89
CA PHE A 149 -12.39 13.88 -0.88
C PHE A 149 -12.97 13.71 0.53
N LYS A 150 -12.67 12.58 1.18
CA LYS A 150 -13.26 12.15 2.46
C LYS A 150 -12.59 12.80 3.68
N LEU A 151 -11.26 12.81 3.72
CA LEU A 151 -10.50 13.20 4.91
C LEU A 151 -9.94 14.63 4.84
N LYS A 152 -10.01 15.28 3.67
CA LYS A 152 -9.37 16.59 3.40
C LYS A 152 -7.86 16.61 3.73
N LYS A 153 -7.22 15.43 3.67
CA LYS A 153 -5.78 15.26 3.86
C LYS A 153 -5.09 14.96 2.52
N HIS A 154 -3.78 15.13 2.49
CA HIS A 154 -2.95 14.72 1.34
C HIS A 154 -2.65 13.22 1.35
N ASP A 155 -2.66 12.59 2.53
CA ASP A 155 -2.32 11.18 2.72
C ASP A 155 -2.95 10.65 4.02
N LEU A 156 -2.80 9.35 4.24
CA LEU A 156 -3.28 8.60 5.40
C LEU A 156 -2.11 7.84 6.04
N GLU A 157 -1.99 7.88 7.36
CA GLU A 157 -1.04 7.02 8.07
C GLU A 157 -1.58 5.59 8.12
N PHE A 158 -0.71 4.59 8.00
CA PHE A 158 -1.14 3.19 8.06
C PHE A 158 -1.86 2.82 9.38
N ALA A 159 -1.51 3.49 10.48
CA ALA A 159 -2.16 3.31 11.78
C ALA A 159 -3.66 3.68 11.78
N ASP A 160 -4.07 4.62 10.91
CA ASP A 160 -5.46 5.06 10.77
C ASP A 160 -6.28 4.14 9.85
N LEU A 161 -5.65 3.15 9.22
CA LEU A 161 -6.29 2.32 8.21
C LEU A 161 -7.05 1.16 8.85
N ASN A 162 -8.35 1.08 8.56
CA ASN A 162 -9.26 0.09 9.12
C ASN A 162 -10.23 -0.46 8.06
N LEU A 163 -11.06 -1.43 8.44
CA LEU A 163 -12.02 -2.05 7.51
C LEU A 163 -13.06 -1.05 6.97
N GLU A 164 -13.47 -0.07 7.78
CA GLU A 164 -14.43 0.96 7.36
C GLU A 164 -13.85 1.84 6.25
N PHE A 165 -12.58 2.27 6.38
CA PHE A 165 -11.88 2.98 5.32
C PHE A 165 -11.87 2.20 4.00
N VAL A 166 -11.61 0.88 4.06
CA VAL A 166 -11.60 0.01 2.87
C VAL A 166 -12.99 -0.05 2.22
N LYS A 167 -14.05 -0.22 3.02
CA LYS A 167 -15.43 -0.26 2.52
C LYS A 167 -15.86 1.08 1.92
N ASP A 168 -15.46 2.19 2.52
CA ASP A 168 -15.80 3.51 2.01
C ASP A 168 -15.03 3.84 0.74
N PHE A 169 -13.80 3.35 0.61
CA PHE A 169 -13.08 3.45 -0.65
C PHE A 169 -13.75 2.62 -1.75
N GLU A 170 -14.20 1.40 -1.46
CA GLU A 170 -14.99 0.58 -2.39
C GLU A 170 -16.27 1.31 -2.80
N PHE A 171 -17.00 1.87 -1.83
CA PHE A 171 -18.22 2.63 -2.07
C PHE A 171 -17.95 3.85 -2.97
N TYR A 172 -16.92 4.63 -2.66
CA TYR A 172 -16.50 5.79 -3.46
C TYR A 172 -16.19 5.41 -4.92
N LEU A 173 -15.48 4.31 -5.14
CA LEU A 173 -15.18 3.82 -6.48
C LEU A 173 -16.46 3.52 -7.27
N ARG A 174 -17.48 2.95 -6.62
CA ARG A 174 -18.75 2.60 -7.27
C ARG A 174 -19.68 3.80 -7.47
N THR A 175 -19.72 4.75 -6.55
CA THR A 175 -20.72 5.82 -6.56
C THR A 175 -20.21 7.14 -7.11
N VAL A 176 -18.94 7.48 -6.86
CA VAL A 176 -18.37 8.76 -7.31
C VAL A 176 -17.52 8.57 -8.56
N ARG A 177 -16.79 7.47 -8.66
CA ARG A 177 -15.99 7.14 -9.86
C ARG A 177 -16.75 6.28 -10.88
N ASP A 178 -18.00 5.93 -10.57
CA ASP A 178 -18.90 5.13 -11.41
C ASP A 178 -18.24 3.86 -11.99
N CYS A 179 -17.40 3.22 -11.17
CA CYS A 179 -16.70 2.01 -11.58
C CYS A 179 -17.62 0.79 -11.46
N SER A 180 -17.61 -0.06 -12.48
CA SER A 180 -18.27 -1.39 -12.39
C SER A 180 -17.74 -2.20 -11.20
N ASN A 181 -18.54 -3.14 -10.70
CA ASN A 181 -18.16 -4.00 -9.55
C ASN A 181 -16.81 -4.70 -9.78
N ASN A 182 -16.61 -5.32 -10.95
CA ASN A 182 -15.38 -6.04 -11.24
C ASN A 182 -14.16 -5.12 -11.36
N THR A 183 -14.34 -3.89 -11.88
CA THR A 183 -13.28 -2.88 -11.93
C THR A 183 -12.93 -2.40 -10.53
N THR A 184 -13.92 -2.09 -9.71
CA THR A 184 -13.75 -1.72 -8.30
C THR A 184 -12.96 -2.77 -7.54
N LEU A 185 -13.34 -4.04 -7.65
CA LEU A 185 -12.64 -5.13 -6.96
C LEU A 185 -11.18 -5.31 -7.43
N LYS A 186 -10.84 -4.92 -8.67
CA LYS A 186 -9.44 -4.90 -9.11
C LYS A 186 -8.64 -3.80 -8.40
N TYR A 187 -9.20 -2.59 -8.29
CA TYR A 187 -8.54 -1.50 -7.54
C TYR A 187 -8.40 -1.83 -6.06
N ILE A 188 -9.42 -2.44 -5.46
CA ILE A 188 -9.36 -2.93 -4.08
C ILE A 188 -8.29 -4.01 -3.90
N ALA A 189 -8.15 -4.94 -4.85
CA ALA A 189 -7.10 -5.95 -4.80
C ALA A 189 -5.68 -5.35 -4.91
N ASN A 190 -5.50 -4.35 -5.78
CA ASN A 190 -4.24 -3.63 -5.91
C ASN A 190 -3.89 -2.88 -4.61
N PHE A 191 -4.87 -2.22 -3.99
CA PHE A 191 -4.66 -1.57 -2.70
C PHE A 191 -4.35 -2.58 -1.59
N LYS A 192 -5.04 -3.73 -1.56
CA LYS A 192 -4.74 -4.82 -0.63
C LYS A 192 -3.28 -5.29 -0.75
N LYS A 193 -2.72 -5.35 -1.96
CA LYS A 193 -1.30 -5.72 -2.17
C LYS A 193 -0.35 -4.76 -1.44
N ILE A 194 -0.64 -3.46 -1.43
CA ILE A 194 0.16 -2.45 -0.71
C ILE A 194 0.06 -2.64 0.81
N VAL A 195 -1.15 -2.94 1.30
CA VAL A 195 -1.35 -3.21 2.73
C VAL A 195 -0.66 -4.50 3.17
N ILE A 196 -0.72 -5.58 2.38
CA ILE A 196 0.04 -6.80 2.65
C ILE A 196 1.54 -6.49 2.71
N ARG A 197 2.06 -5.72 1.76
CA ARG A 197 3.46 -5.30 1.76
C ARG A 197 3.83 -4.48 3.02
N ALA A 198 2.91 -3.68 3.55
CA ALA A 198 3.12 -2.97 4.81
C ALA A 198 3.12 -3.92 6.03
N ILE A 199 2.29 -4.98 6.01
CA ILE A 199 2.31 -6.05 7.02
C ILE A 199 3.62 -6.82 6.97
N ASP A 200 4.09 -7.21 5.77
CA ASP A 200 5.34 -7.95 5.57
C ASP A 200 6.57 -7.14 6.03
N LYS A 201 6.46 -5.80 6.02
CA LYS A 201 7.46 -4.86 6.55
C LYS A 201 7.27 -4.54 8.04
N GLU A 202 6.32 -5.18 8.70
CA GLU A 202 5.95 -4.95 10.10
C GLU A 202 5.52 -3.50 10.41
N LEU A 203 5.06 -2.76 9.40
CA LEU A 203 4.58 -1.37 9.57
C LEU A 203 3.21 -1.32 10.24
N ILE A 204 2.42 -2.39 10.05
CA ILE A 204 1.14 -2.62 10.73
C ILE A 204 1.05 -4.08 11.18
N THR A 205 0.43 -4.29 12.32
CA THR A 205 0.25 -5.62 12.92
C THR A 205 -1.11 -6.24 12.60
N LYS A 206 -2.12 -5.40 12.28
CA LYS A 206 -3.49 -5.83 12.01
C LYS A 206 -3.81 -5.66 10.54
N ASP A 207 -4.29 -6.72 9.89
CA ASP A 207 -4.79 -6.66 8.52
C ASP A 207 -6.20 -6.04 8.46
N PRO A 208 -6.37 -4.84 7.88
CA PRO A 208 -7.66 -4.18 7.72
C PRO A 208 -8.53 -4.83 6.63
N PHE A 209 -7.94 -5.64 5.75
CA PHE A 209 -8.65 -6.42 4.73
C PHE A 209 -9.09 -7.80 5.21
N LYS A 210 -8.73 -8.22 6.44
CA LYS A 210 -8.99 -9.59 6.95
C LYS A 210 -10.45 -10.02 6.78
N ASN A 211 -11.39 -9.09 7.02
CA ASN A 211 -12.82 -9.34 6.94
C ASN A 211 -13.49 -8.73 5.71
N PHE A 212 -12.71 -8.23 4.74
CA PHE A 212 -13.24 -7.68 3.50
C PHE A 212 -13.67 -8.82 2.56
N LYS A 213 -14.90 -8.75 2.03
CA LYS A 213 -15.47 -9.77 1.15
C LYS A 213 -15.96 -9.14 -0.16
N GLY A 214 -15.16 -9.24 -1.21
CA GLY A 214 -15.55 -8.84 -2.57
C GLY A 214 -16.00 -10.04 -3.41
N ARG A 215 -17.15 -9.93 -4.08
CA ARG A 215 -17.64 -10.94 -5.04
C ARG A 215 -17.70 -10.35 -6.44
N LYS A 216 -16.96 -10.94 -7.38
CA LYS A 216 -17.01 -10.55 -8.79
C LYS A 216 -18.37 -10.90 -9.38
N THR A 217 -18.91 -10.00 -10.18
CA THR A 217 -20.10 -10.27 -10.99
C THR A 217 -19.67 -11.13 -12.17
N LYS A 218 -20.29 -12.30 -12.35
CA LYS A 218 -20.05 -13.13 -13.53
C LYS A 218 -20.65 -12.41 -14.74
N LEU A 219 -19.79 -12.02 -15.68
CA LEU A 219 -20.24 -11.48 -16.95
C LEU A 219 -20.60 -12.67 -17.86
N VAL A 220 -21.82 -12.71 -18.35
CA VAL A 220 -22.22 -13.66 -19.39
C VAL A 220 -21.77 -13.06 -20.71
N LYS A 221 -20.73 -13.65 -21.32
CA LYS A 221 -20.32 -13.27 -22.68
C LYS A 221 -21.29 -13.95 -23.65
N LYS A 222 -21.94 -13.18 -24.52
CA LYS A 222 -22.73 -13.73 -25.64
C LYS A 222 -21.73 -14.07 -26.76
N PRO A 223 -21.57 -15.34 -27.16
CA PRO A 223 -20.77 -15.68 -28.33
C PRO A 223 -21.50 -15.25 -29.61
N LEU A 224 -20.75 -15.07 -30.69
CA LEU A 224 -21.31 -14.96 -32.03
C LEU A 224 -21.79 -16.35 -32.49
N THR A 225 -22.96 -16.37 -33.13
CA THR A 225 -23.43 -17.53 -33.89
C THR A 225 -22.69 -17.62 -35.22
N ALA A 226 -22.70 -18.80 -35.85
CA ALA A 226 -22.10 -18.98 -37.17
C ALA A 226 -22.73 -18.05 -38.23
N GLN A 227 -24.04 -17.81 -38.13
CA GLN A 227 -24.76 -16.88 -39.00
C GLN A 227 -24.31 -15.43 -38.80
N GLU A 228 -24.21 -14.96 -37.56
CA GLU A 228 -23.72 -13.60 -37.25
C GLU A 228 -22.26 -13.41 -37.73
N LEU A 229 -21.43 -14.46 -37.66
CA LEU A 229 -20.05 -14.42 -38.17
C LEU A 229 -20.02 -14.32 -39.70
N TYR A 230 -20.84 -15.12 -40.40
CA TYR A 230 -20.95 -15.08 -41.86
C TYR A 230 -21.46 -13.73 -42.37
N GLU A 231 -22.44 -13.14 -41.69
CA GLU A 231 -22.94 -11.80 -42.00
C GLU A 231 -21.83 -10.75 -41.86
N LEU A 232 -21.01 -10.86 -40.80
CA LEU A 232 -19.88 -9.97 -40.59
C LEU A 232 -18.80 -10.14 -41.66
N GLU A 233 -18.44 -11.38 -42.01
CA GLU A 233 -17.49 -11.73 -43.07
C GLU A 233 -17.93 -11.15 -44.42
N SER A 234 -19.20 -11.30 -44.76
CA SER A 234 -19.77 -10.84 -46.04
C SER A 234 -20.01 -9.32 -46.08
N HIS A 235 -19.98 -8.63 -44.95
CA HIS A 235 -20.31 -7.21 -44.88
C HIS A 235 -19.15 -6.32 -45.33
N TYR A 236 -19.34 -5.52 -46.36
CA TYR A 236 -18.35 -4.54 -46.81
C TYR A 236 -18.56 -3.18 -46.12
N PHE A 237 -17.54 -2.73 -45.37
CA PHE A 237 -17.53 -1.39 -44.78
C PHE A 237 -17.03 -0.37 -45.81
N THR A 238 -17.62 0.83 -45.79
CA THR A 238 -17.16 1.94 -46.65
C THR A 238 -15.76 2.44 -46.31
N THR A 239 -15.25 2.12 -45.12
CA THR A 239 -13.92 2.51 -44.66
C THR A 239 -12.98 1.32 -44.75
N ASP A 240 -11.91 1.41 -45.55
CA ASP A 240 -10.96 0.31 -45.75
C ASP A 240 -10.34 -0.20 -44.44
N ARG A 241 -10.06 0.72 -43.51
CA ARG A 241 -9.56 0.36 -42.16
C ARG A 241 -10.51 -0.59 -41.42
N LEU A 242 -11.83 -0.43 -41.58
CA LEU A 242 -12.81 -1.31 -40.94
C LEU A 242 -12.89 -2.67 -41.63
N ASN A 243 -12.67 -2.74 -42.94
CA ASN A 243 -12.54 -4.02 -43.65
C ASN A 243 -11.33 -4.81 -43.13
N VAL A 244 -10.18 -4.17 -42.92
CA VAL A 244 -9.01 -4.83 -42.31
C VAL A 244 -9.34 -5.33 -40.89
N VAL A 245 -10.03 -4.54 -40.07
CA VAL A 245 -10.42 -4.96 -38.70
C VAL A 245 -11.38 -6.15 -38.75
N ARG A 246 -12.34 -6.16 -39.67
CA ARG A 246 -13.25 -7.28 -39.92
C ARG A 246 -12.46 -8.53 -40.30
N ASP A 247 -11.56 -8.43 -41.27
CA ASP A 247 -10.80 -9.58 -41.79
C ASP A 247 -9.93 -10.20 -40.69
N VAL A 248 -9.24 -9.36 -39.90
CA VAL A 248 -8.46 -9.83 -38.75
C VAL A 248 -9.36 -10.48 -37.70
N PHE A 249 -10.51 -9.90 -37.38
CA PHE A 249 -11.43 -10.46 -36.39
C PHE A 249 -12.00 -11.82 -36.85
N VAL A 250 -12.43 -11.93 -38.10
CA VAL A 250 -12.94 -13.17 -38.70
C VAL A 250 -11.84 -14.23 -38.71
N PHE A 251 -10.62 -13.87 -39.10
CA PHE A 251 -9.46 -14.76 -39.01
C PHE A 251 -9.20 -15.27 -37.59
N GLN A 252 -9.31 -14.40 -36.58
CA GLN A 252 -9.20 -14.82 -35.17
C GLN A 252 -10.33 -15.75 -34.73
N CYS A 253 -11.56 -15.59 -35.25
CA CYS A 253 -12.66 -16.49 -34.97
C CYS A 253 -12.43 -17.90 -35.54
N TYR A 254 -11.83 -18.00 -36.73
CA TYR A 254 -11.53 -19.30 -37.35
C TYR A 254 -10.29 -19.98 -36.76
N THR A 255 -9.26 -19.22 -36.43
CA THR A 255 -7.99 -19.76 -35.92
C THR A 255 -7.95 -19.90 -34.40
N GLY A 256 -8.81 -19.18 -33.68
CA GLY A 256 -8.77 -19.08 -32.22
C GLY A 256 -7.61 -18.24 -31.67
N LEU A 257 -6.86 -17.56 -32.53
CA LEU A 257 -5.71 -16.75 -32.12
C LEU A 257 -6.14 -15.53 -31.29
N ALA A 258 -5.41 -15.26 -30.20
CA ALA A 258 -5.55 -14.00 -29.49
C ALA A 258 -5.06 -12.85 -30.37
N TYR A 259 -5.59 -11.65 -30.12
CA TYR A 259 -5.29 -10.48 -30.96
C TYR A 259 -3.80 -10.19 -31.04
N ILE A 260 -3.08 -10.33 -29.92
CA ILE A 260 -1.64 -10.08 -29.89
C ILE A 260 -0.85 -11.10 -30.73
N ASP A 261 -1.31 -12.34 -30.79
CA ASP A 261 -0.66 -13.40 -31.56
C ASP A 261 -0.92 -13.21 -33.06
N ALA A 262 -2.17 -12.89 -33.43
CA ALA A 262 -2.51 -12.53 -34.82
C ALA A 262 -1.76 -11.28 -35.29
N TYR A 263 -1.57 -10.29 -34.42
CA TYR A 263 -0.81 -9.07 -34.72
C TYR A 263 0.69 -9.32 -34.92
N GLN A 264 1.26 -10.32 -34.22
CA GLN A 264 2.67 -10.66 -34.31
C GLN A 264 2.98 -11.68 -35.41
N LEU A 265 1.94 -12.27 -36.02
CA LEU A 265 2.05 -13.32 -37.01
C LEU A 265 2.81 -12.84 -38.26
N LYS A 266 3.77 -13.65 -38.71
CA LYS A 266 4.56 -13.39 -39.91
C LYS A 266 4.27 -14.46 -40.96
N LYS A 267 4.54 -14.13 -42.22
CA LYS A 267 4.45 -15.10 -43.32
C LYS A 267 5.31 -16.34 -43.10
N THR A 268 6.44 -16.22 -42.39
CA THR A 268 7.33 -17.33 -42.03
C THR A 268 6.72 -18.32 -41.04
N ASP A 269 5.67 -17.90 -40.33
CA ASP A 269 4.98 -18.71 -39.33
C ASP A 269 3.88 -19.57 -39.98
N ILE A 270 3.60 -19.35 -41.28
CA ILE A 270 2.68 -20.15 -42.09
C ILE A 270 3.51 -21.14 -42.91
N LYS A 271 3.27 -22.44 -42.71
CA LYS A 271 3.99 -23.51 -43.43
C LYS A 271 3.04 -24.52 -44.02
N GLU A 272 3.48 -25.13 -45.12
CA GLU A 272 2.77 -26.27 -45.71
C GLU A 272 2.98 -27.51 -44.82
N GLY A 273 1.88 -28.15 -44.48
CA GLY A 273 1.83 -29.39 -43.71
C GLY A 273 2.07 -30.61 -44.58
N ILE A 274 2.26 -31.75 -43.93
CA ILE A 274 2.44 -33.06 -44.62
C ILE A 274 1.16 -33.46 -45.39
N ASP A 275 0.02 -32.87 -45.01
CA ASP A 275 -1.29 -33.02 -45.64
C ASP A 275 -1.51 -32.08 -46.83
N GLY A 276 -0.54 -31.22 -47.16
CA GLY A 276 -0.65 -30.21 -48.24
C GLY A 276 -1.45 -28.95 -47.85
N ASN A 277 -1.92 -28.85 -46.60
CA ASN A 277 -2.63 -27.67 -46.11
C ASN A 277 -1.67 -26.65 -45.50
N LEU A 278 -2.10 -25.39 -45.37
CA LEU A 278 -1.34 -24.37 -44.63
C LEU A 278 -1.61 -24.45 -43.13
N TRP A 279 -0.54 -24.40 -42.35
CA TRP A 279 -0.56 -24.45 -40.89
C TRP A 279 0.09 -23.20 -40.32
N ILE A 280 -0.55 -22.63 -39.30
CA ILE A 280 0.04 -21.58 -38.48
C ILE A 280 0.81 -22.24 -37.35
N ILE A 281 2.10 -21.91 -37.26
CA ILE A 281 2.99 -22.36 -36.20
C ILE A 281 3.26 -21.16 -35.28
N VAL A 282 2.58 -21.11 -34.14
CA VAL A 282 2.77 -20.04 -33.16
C VAL A 282 3.52 -20.57 -31.94
N LYS A 283 4.60 -19.89 -31.56
CA LYS A 283 5.31 -20.15 -30.30
C LYS A 283 4.72 -19.33 -29.17
N THR A 284 4.11 -20.00 -28.20
CA THR A 284 3.64 -19.35 -26.97
C THR A 284 4.47 -19.86 -25.80
N GLY A 285 5.55 -19.16 -25.48
CA GLY A 285 6.55 -19.64 -24.51
C GLY A 285 7.40 -20.78 -25.10
N ASP A 286 7.53 -21.89 -24.37
CA ASP A 286 8.27 -23.09 -24.81
C ASP A 286 7.41 -24.12 -25.56
N ILE A 287 6.16 -23.76 -25.92
CA ILE A 287 5.20 -24.67 -26.57
C ILE A 287 4.88 -24.17 -27.98
N ASP A 288 5.02 -25.06 -28.96
CA ASP A 288 4.56 -24.86 -30.33
C ASP A 288 3.08 -25.21 -30.43
N HIS A 289 2.24 -24.25 -30.82
CA HIS A 289 0.85 -24.49 -31.20
C HIS A 289 0.74 -24.60 -32.72
N LEU A 290 0.22 -25.73 -33.19
CA LEU A 290 -0.11 -25.97 -34.60
C LEU A 290 -1.61 -25.73 -34.80
N ILE A 291 -1.95 -24.76 -35.63
CA ILE A 291 -3.33 -24.45 -35.98
C ILE A 291 -3.50 -24.71 -37.47
N SER A 292 -4.37 -25.65 -37.81
CA SER A 292 -4.74 -25.93 -39.20
C SER A 292 -5.55 -24.76 -39.74
N ILE A 293 -5.19 -24.27 -40.92
CA ILE A 293 -6.03 -23.34 -41.65
C ILE A 293 -6.83 -24.15 -42.66
N GLN A 294 -8.15 -24.20 -42.53
CA GLN A 294 -8.98 -24.71 -43.62
C GLN A 294 -8.77 -23.79 -44.83
N SER A 295 -8.34 -24.37 -45.96
CA SER A 295 -7.84 -23.69 -47.16
C SER A 295 -8.77 -22.62 -47.72
N ASP A 296 -10.06 -22.68 -47.40
CA ASP A 296 -11.11 -21.91 -48.06
C ASP A 296 -11.28 -20.49 -47.48
N HIS A 297 -10.58 -20.17 -46.38
CA HIS A 297 -10.72 -18.89 -45.67
C HIS A 297 -9.41 -18.09 -45.51
N LEU A 298 -8.37 -18.43 -46.28
CA LEU A 298 -7.16 -17.61 -46.38
C LEU A 298 -7.42 -16.38 -47.25
N PHE A 299 -8.00 -15.37 -46.62
CA PHE A 299 -8.03 -14.03 -47.17
C PHE A 299 -6.60 -13.51 -47.37
N SER A 300 -6.43 -12.60 -48.33
CA SER A 300 -5.20 -11.84 -48.52
C SER A 300 -4.99 -10.90 -47.33
N VAL A 301 -4.49 -11.43 -46.21
CA VAL A 301 -4.03 -10.65 -45.06
C VAL A 301 -2.66 -10.04 -45.34
#